data_AF-A0A0E0UY80-F1
#
_entry.id   AF-A0A0E0UY80-F1
#
_cell.length_a   1.000
_cell.length_b   1.000
_cell.length_c   1.000
_cell.angle_alpha   90.00
_cell.angle_beta   90.00
_cell.angle_gamma   90.00
#
_symmetry.space_group_name_H-M   'P 1'
#
loop_
_entity.id
_entity.type
_entity.pdbx_description
1 polymer ?
#
loop_
_entity_poly.entity_id
_entity_poly.type
_entity_poly.pdbx_seq_one_letter_code
_entity_poly.pdbx_strand_id
1 'polypeptide(L)' 'MKEDILQVQYLDDLLLDVGFYGKQYKIFVKKNLNLGEPIVVSTAADFNAMLRQLQKVIPYIKNLQR' A
#
# COMPACT_ATOMS: atom_id res chain seq x y z
N MET A 1 -4.25 -0.18 20.54
CA MET A 1 -3.86 1.15 20.01
C MET A 1 -4.40 1.22 18.60
N LYS A 2 -5.08 2.31 18.21
CA LYS A 2 -5.51 2.50 16.83
C LYS A 2 -4.25 2.75 16.00
N GLU A 3 -3.94 1.83 15.09
CA GLU A 3 -2.89 2.06 14.10
C GLU A 3 -3.40 3.14 13.14
N ASP A 4 -2.59 4.17 12.89
CA ASP A 4 -2.90 5.18 11.88
C ASP A 4 -2.72 4.52 10.51
N ILE A 5 -3.84 4.22 9.86
CA ILE A 5 -3.88 3.53 8.56
C ILE A 5 -4.22 4.57 7.49
N LEU A 6 -3.37 4.69 6.48
CA LEU A 6 -3.61 5.50 5.30
C LEU A 6 -4.08 4.59 4.16
N GLN A 7 -5.37 4.60 3.85
CA GLN A 7 -5.95 3.84 2.75
C GLN A 7 -6.12 4.74 1.52
N VAL A 8 -5.57 4.33 0.38
CA VAL A 8 -5.69 4.99 -0.91
C VAL A 8 -6.36 4.05 -1.90
N GLN A 9 -7.60 4.35 -2.26
CA GLN A 9 -8.38 3.55 -3.23
C GLN A 9 -8.09 4.00 -4.67
N TYR A 10 -7.80 3.03 -5.55
CA TYR A 10 -7.73 3.21 -7.00
C TYR A 10 -8.94 2.53 -7.66
N LEU A 11 -9.11 2.71 -8.98
CA LEU A 11 -10.22 2.18 -9.80
C LEU A 11 -10.59 0.72 -9.47
N ASP A 12 -11.90 0.49 -9.50
CA ASP A 12 -12.81 -0.57 -8.99
C ASP A 12 -12.27 -1.82 -8.27
N ASP A 13 -11.06 -2.30 -8.57
CA ASP A 13 -10.53 -3.55 -8.00
C ASP A 13 -9.21 -3.42 -7.26
N LEU A 14 -8.59 -2.24 -7.13
CA LEU A 14 -7.26 -2.14 -6.50
C LEU A 14 -7.19 -1.12 -5.37
N LEU A 15 -6.89 -1.60 -4.17
CA LEU A 15 -6.71 -0.79 -2.97
C LEU A 15 -5.25 -0.85 -2.54
N LEU A 16 -4.67 0.33 -2.30
CA LEU A 16 -3.36 0.46 -1.70
C LEU A 16 -3.54 0.83 -0.23
N ASP A 17 -3.08 -0.04 0.66
CA ASP A 17 -3.20 0.14 2.10
C ASP A 17 -1.82 0.37 2.72
N VAL A 18 -1.71 1.27 3.67
CA VAL A 18 -0.47 1.56 4.39
C VAL A 18 -0.76 1.56 5.88
N GLY A 19 -0.04 0.72 6.62
CA GLY A 19 -0.12 0.72 8.08
C GLY A 19 1.25 0.55 8.73
N PHE A 20 1.33 0.89 10.01
CA PHE A 20 2.54 0.81 10.81
C PHE A 20 2.52 -0.41 11.73
N TYR A 21 3.34 -1.41 11.41
CA TYR A 21 3.34 -2.72 12.07
C TYR A 21 4.72 -3.07 12.58
N GLY A 22 4.83 -3.46 13.86
CA GLY A 22 6.08 -4.03 14.39
C GLY A 22 7.31 -3.13 14.20
N LYS A 23 7.12 -1.80 14.24
CA LYS A 23 8.14 -0.73 14.07
C LYS A 23 8.50 -0.34 12.64
N GLN A 24 7.72 -0.75 11.64
CA GLN A 24 7.92 -0.31 10.26
C GLN A 24 6.59 -0.09 9.56
N TYR A 25 6.58 0.81 8.58
CA TYR A 25 5.48 0.94 7.65
C TYR A 25 5.49 -0.25 6.70
N LYS A 26 4.31 -0.79 6.43
CA LYS A 26 4.06 -1.80 5.41
C LYS A 26 3.06 -1.24 4.42
N ILE A 27 3.39 -1.38 3.15
CA ILE A 27 2.54 -0.97 2.02
C ILE A 27 1.99 -2.24 1.40
N PHE A 28 0.67 -2.33 1.31
CA PHE A 28 -0.06 -3.47 0.78
C PHE A 28 -0.80 -3.05 -0.48
N VAL A 29 -0.94 -4.02 -1.38
CA VAL A 29 -1.88 -3.95 -2.49
C VAL A 29 -2.90 -5.06 -2.33
N LYS A 30 -4.18 -4.70 -2.30
CA LYS A 30 -5.30 -5.63 -2.36
C LYS A 30 -5.92 -5.53 -3.75
N LYS A 31 -5.88 -6.63 -4.50
CA LYS A 31 -6.56 -6.78 -5.78
C LYS A 31 -7.88 -7.52 -5.55
N ASN A 32 -8.96 -7.01 -6.12
CA ASN A 32 -10.34 -7.44 -5.92
C ASN A 32 -10.73 -7.33 -4.43
N LEU A 33 -11.39 -6.23 -4.04
CA LEU A 33 -11.70 -5.89 -2.64
C LEU A 33 -12.38 -7.03 -1.85
N ASN A 34 -12.98 -7.99 -2.56
CA ASN A 34 -13.73 -9.13 -2.02
C ASN A 34 -13.00 -10.49 -2.01
N LEU A 35 -11.83 -10.68 -2.65
CA LEU A 35 -11.40 -12.04 -3.05
C LEU A 35 -9.90 -12.41 -2.91
N GLY A 36 -9.07 -11.66 -2.17
CA GLY A 36 -7.65 -12.05 -2.01
C GLY A 36 -6.98 -11.54 -0.73
N GLU A 37 -5.94 -12.27 -0.30
CA GLU A 37 -5.03 -11.81 0.75
C GLU A 37 -4.23 -10.57 0.28
N PRO A 38 -4.04 -9.55 1.13
CA PRO A 38 -3.24 -8.38 0.78
C PRO A 38 -1.79 -8.78 0.52
N ILE A 39 -1.22 -8.31 -0.59
CA ILE A 39 0.19 -8.54 -0.92
C ILE A 39 1.01 -7.38 -0.37
N VAL A 40 2.02 -7.67 0.45
CA VAL A 40 3.01 -6.66 0.88
C VAL A 40 3.90 -6.33 -0.32
N VAL A 41 3.83 -5.09 -0.80
CA VAL A 41 4.63 -4.64 -1.95
C VAL A 41 5.89 -3.89 -1.54
N SER A 42 5.91 -3.30 -0.34
CA SER A 42 7.09 -2.60 0.17
C SER A 42 7.00 -2.39 1.68
N THR A 43 8.14 -2.12 2.30
CA THR A 43 8.27 -1.78 3.72
C THR A 43 9.18 -0.56 3.88
N ALA A 44 8.93 0.26 4.89
CA ALA A 44 9.75 1.44 5.16
C ALA A 44 9.96 1.63 6.68
N ALA A 45 11.18 1.98 7.06
CA ALA A 45 11.55 2.17 8.46
C ALA A 45 10.94 3.42 9.09
N ASP A 46 10.63 4.43 8.28
CA ASP A 46 10.08 5.72 8.73
C ASP A 46 9.10 6.31 7.70
N PHE A 47 8.43 7.39 8.11
CA PHE A 47 7.39 8.03 7.31
C PHE A 47 7.91 8.63 5.99
N ASN A 48 9.10 9.23 5.98
CA ASN A 48 9.68 9.82 4.78
C ASN A 48 10.13 8.74 3.78
N ALA A 49 10.71 7.66 4.29
CA ALA A 49 11.02 6.48 3.49
C ALA A 49 9.73 5.88 2.90
N MET A 50 8.65 5.82 3.68
CA MET A 50 7.34 5.35 3.22
C MET A 50 6.80 6.22 2.07
N LEU A 51 6.83 7.55 2.19
CA LEU A 51 6.41 8.46 1.11
C LEU A 51 7.22 8.25 -0.17
N ARG A 52 8.54 8.08 -0.06
CA ARG A 52 9.40 7.78 -1.22
C ARG A 52 9.07 6.43 -1.87
N GLN A 53 8.69 5.43 -1.07
CA GLN A 53 8.26 4.13 -1.59
C GLN A 53 6.92 4.25 -2.32
N LEU A 54 5.95 4.99 -1.77
CA LEU A 54 4.67 5.25 -2.43
C LEU A 54 4.84 5.92 -3.79
N GLN A 55 5.73 6.91 -3.90
CA GLN A 55 6.04 7.57 -5.17
C GLN A 55 6.56 6.62 -6.26
N LYS A 56 7.20 5.51 -5.88
CA LYS A 56 7.69 4.47 -6.81
C LYS A 56 6.62 3.43 -7.13
N VAL A 57 5.85 3.02 -6.13
CA VAL A 57 4.85 1.95 -6.24
C VAL A 57 3.62 2.42 -7.03
N ILE A 58 3.18 3.67 -6.85
CA ILE A 58 1.99 4.21 -7.52
C ILE A 58 2.10 4.16 -9.06
N PRO A 59 3.19 4.66 -9.70
CA PRO A 59 3.35 4.55 -11.15
C PRO A 59 3.42 3.11 -11.66
N TYR A 60 4.07 2.22 -10.90
CA TYR A 60 4.18 0.81 -11.27
C TYR A 60 2.80 0.13 -11.33
N ILE A 61 1.97 0.37 -10.31
CA ILE A 61 0.60 -0.13 -10.27
C ILE A 61 -0.24 0.44 -11.43
N LYS A 62 -0.11 1.74 -11.73
CA LYS A 62 -0.82 2.36 -12.86
C LYS A 62 -0.43 1.76 -14.21
N ASN A 63 0.82 1.31 -14.38
CA ASN A 63 1.29 0.69 -15.62
C ASN A 63 0.81 -0.76 -15.77
N LEU A 64 0.61 -1.50 -14.67
CA LEU A 64 0.03 -2.86 -14.71
C LEU A 64 -1.45 -2.88 -15.13
N GLN A 65 -2.08 -1.70 -15.24
CA GLN A 65 -3.49 -1.53 -15.61
C GLN A 65 -3.67 -1.08 -17.08
N ARG A 66 -2.58 -0.92 -17.84
CA ARG A 66 -2.60 -0.64 -19.29
C ARG A 66 -2.35 -1.92 -20.07
#